data_AF-A0A660NJ12-F1
#
_entry.id   AF-A0A660NJ12-F1
#
_cell.length_a   1.000
_cell.length_b   1.000
_cell.length_c   1.000
_cell.angle_alpha   90.00
_cell.angle_beta   90.00
_cell.angle_gamma   90.00
#
_symmetry.space_group_name_H-M   'P 1'
#
loop_
_entity.id
_entity.type
_entity.pdbx_description
1 polymer ?
#
loop_
_entity_poly.entity_id
_entity_poly.type
_entity_poly.pdbx_seq_one_letter_code
_entity_poly.pdbx_strand_id
1 'polypeptide(L)'
;MAGSTAADAGAGSGAGAGAGAEAGTDDTADADEPVREPEGNIYLTQLRERLASLHAADIAYVLEALPPDERRLVWDSVKREVDGAVLLEVSEPVREALIDSMTEAELVAAVKDLDADDVADLAEHLPPAVVEKVQHELTPEEREQLRTAMSYPDDSVGARMDFEFVRVREDVTLEVVLRYLRRFD
;
A
#
# COMPACT_ATOMS: atom_id res chain seq x y z
N MET A 1 -59.58 32.57 27.85
CA MET A 1 -60.53 31.51 28.24
C MET A 1 -59.70 30.27 28.50
N ALA A 2 -59.43 29.98 29.78
CA ALA A 2 -60.05 28.90 30.56
C ALA A 2 -59.40 27.53 30.24
N GLY A 3 -58.85 26.73 31.16
CA GLY A 3 -58.65 26.71 32.62
C GLY A 3 -57.55 25.65 32.90
N SER A 4 -56.75 25.74 33.97
CA SER A 4 -57.00 25.19 35.32
C SER A 4 -57.31 23.68 35.30
N THR A 5 -56.58 22.74 35.93
CA THR A 5 -56.24 22.55 37.36
C THR A 5 -55.19 21.40 37.49
N ALA A 6 -54.15 21.45 38.34
CA ALA A 6 -54.07 20.97 39.76
C ALA A 6 -54.56 19.51 39.95
N ALA A 7 -54.00 18.58 40.74
CA ALA A 7 -53.26 18.56 42.01
C ALA A 7 -52.85 17.06 42.22
N ASP A 8 -51.71 16.65 42.78
CA ASP A 8 -51.32 16.63 44.21
C ASP A 8 -51.06 15.18 44.73
N ALA A 9 -50.05 15.15 45.60
CA ALA A 9 -49.56 14.23 46.64
C ALA A 9 -50.00 12.76 46.76
N GLY A 10 -49.04 11.97 47.26
CA GLY A 10 -49.31 10.75 48.03
C GLY A 10 -48.05 9.99 48.44
N ALA A 11 -47.49 10.37 49.59
CA ALA A 11 -46.39 9.69 50.28
C ALA A 11 -46.86 8.45 51.08
N GLY A 12 -45.94 7.51 51.31
CA GLY A 12 -46.02 6.43 52.31
C GLY A 12 -44.88 5.43 52.06
N SER A 13 -43.74 5.48 52.75
CA SER A 13 -43.46 5.02 54.12
C SER A 13 -43.85 3.55 54.36
N GLY A 14 -42.83 2.71 54.55
CA GLY A 14 -42.98 1.30 54.94
C GLY A 14 -41.61 0.64 55.10
N ALA A 15 -41.01 0.78 56.28
CA ALA A 15 -39.87 0.00 56.72
C ALA A 15 -40.29 -1.45 57.05
N GLY A 16 -39.45 -2.43 56.71
CA GLY A 16 -39.65 -3.82 57.09
C GLY A 16 -38.37 -4.62 56.89
N ALA A 17 -37.64 -4.84 57.99
CA ALA A 17 -36.50 -5.75 58.06
C ALA A 17 -36.98 -7.20 58.03
N GLY A 18 -36.23 -8.08 57.36
CA GLY A 18 -36.45 -9.53 57.38
C GLY A 18 -35.23 -10.26 56.82
N ALA A 19 -34.48 -10.90 57.71
CA ALA A 19 -33.40 -11.83 57.40
C ALA A 19 -33.94 -13.25 57.18
N GLY A 20 -33.30 -14.00 56.28
CA GLY A 20 -33.51 -15.43 56.00
C GLY A 20 -32.98 -15.73 54.59
N ALA A 21 -31.75 -16.22 54.40
CA ALA A 21 -31.27 -17.59 54.63
C ALA A 21 -31.86 -18.63 53.64
N GLU A 22 -31.05 -18.88 52.60
CA GLU A 22 -30.73 -20.15 51.93
C GLU A 22 -31.62 -20.76 50.82
N ALA A 23 -30.90 -21.03 49.71
CA ALA A 23 -30.91 -22.20 48.82
C ALA A 23 -31.63 -22.12 47.45
N GLY A 24 -30.84 -22.40 46.40
CA GLY A 24 -31.26 -22.64 45.01
C GLY A 24 -30.22 -22.11 44.01
N THR A 25 -29.05 -22.75 43.91
CA THR A 25 -28.65 -23.68 42.82
C THR A 25 -28.49 -23.06 41.44
N ASP A 26 -27.23 -23.09 41.01
CA ASP A 26 -26.74 -23.66 39.75
C ASP A 26 -26.09 -22.69 38.77
N ASP A 27 -24.91 -23.15 38.35
CA ASP A 27 -24.20 -22.86 37.11
C ASP A 27 -23.82 -21.42 36.78
N THR A 28 -22.53 -21.12 36.88
CA THR A 28 -21.80 -20.57 35.72
C THR A 28 -20.30 -20.67 35.97
N ALA A 29 -19.73 -21.69 35.31
CA ALA A 29 -18.44 -21.69 34.65
C ALA A 29 -17.43 -20.58 35.04
N ASP A 30 -16.42 -21.05 35.74
CA ASP A 30 -15.01 -20.79 35.46
C ASP A 30 -14.76 -20.36 34.00
N ALA A 31 -14.42 -19.08 33.78
CA ALA A 31 -13.77 -18.57 32.58
C ALA A 31 -13.31 -17.12 32.81
N ASP A 32 -12.39 -16.93 33.76
CA ASP A 32 -11.46 -15.80 33.66
C ASP A 32 -10.38 -16.18 32.63
N GLU A 33 -10.78 -16.32 31.36
CA GLU A 33 -9.81 -16.30 30.27
C GLU A 33 -9.27 -14.87 30.19
N PRO A 34 -7.96 -14.65 30.35
CA PRO A 34 -7.41 -13.33 30.13
C PRO A 34 -7.70 -12.97 28.67
N VAL A 35 -8.42 -11.87 28.49
CA VAL A 35 -8.62 -11.20 27.21
C VAL A 35 -7.25 -11.12 26.53
N ARG A 36 -7.04 -11.98 25.52
CA ARG A 36 -5.83 -11.93 24.68
C ARG A 36 -5.79 -10.54 24.08
N GLU A 37 -4.78 -9.77 24.45
CA GLU A 37 -4.41 -8.55 23.71
C GLU A 37 -4.24 -8.92 22.22
N PRO A 38 -4.52 -8.00 21.28
CA PRO A 38 -4.48 -8.32 19.86
C PRO A 38 -3.05 -8.66 19.47
N GLU A 39 -2.73 -9.95 19.43
CA GLU A 39 -1.53 -10.46 18.78
C GLU A 39 -1.59 -9.93 17.35
N GLY A 40 -0.75 -8.92 17.05
CA GLY A 40 -0.63 -8.36 15.72
C GLY A 40 -0.54 -9.51 14.74
N ASN A 41 -1.55 -9.61 13.87
CA ASN A 41 -1.91 -10.84 13.17
C ASN A 41 -0.66 -11.55 12.60
N ILE A 42 -0.25 -12.66 13.24
CA ILE A 42 0.97 -13.41 12.90
C ILE A 42 0.98 -13.79 11.41
N TYR A 43 -0.19 -14.01 10.82
CA TYR A 43 -0.35 -14.33 9.41
C TYR A 43 0.03 -13.16 8.49
N LEU A 44 -0.23 -11.90 8.88
CA LEU A 44 0.19 -10.72 8.11
C LEU A 44 1.71 -10.53 8.14
N THR A 45 2.33 -10.80 9.29
CA THR A 45 3.79 -10.75 9.40
C THR A 45 4.43 -11.81 8.50
N GLN A 46 3.93 -13.04 8.54
CA GLN A 46 4.41 -14.12 7.66
C GLN A 46 4.17 -13.82 6.17
N LEU A 47 3.04 -13.20 5.83
CA LEU A 47 2.75 -12.77 4.47
C LEU A 47 3.78 -11.73 3.99
N ARG A 48 4.03 -10.69 4.80
CA ARG A 48 5.04 -9.66 4.50
C ARG A 48 6.43 -10.26 4.28
N GLU A 49 6.84 -11.19 5.13
CA GLU A 49 8.13 -11.87 4.99
C GLU A 49 8.23 -12.68 3.71
N ARG A 50 7.15 -13.37 3.31
CA ARG A 50 7.13 -14.11 2.04
C ARG A 50 7.17 -13.19 0.84
N LEU A 51 6.31 -12.17 0.80
CA LEU A 51 6.30 -11.17 -0.28
C LEU A 51 7.64 -10.46 -0.43
N ALA A 52 8.31 -10.15 0.69
CA ALA A 52 9.63 -9.51 0.69
C ALA A 52 10.74 -10.32 0.03
N SER A 53 10.55 -11.62 -0.18
CA SER A 53 11.51 -12.51 -0.85
C SER A 53 11.19 -12.73 -2.34
N LEU A 54 10.05 -12.23 -2.81
CA LEU A 54 9.59 -12.42 -4.18
C LEU A 54 10.03 -11.29 -5.09
N HIS A 55 10.18 -11.60 -6.37
CA HIS A 55 10.39 -10.58 -7.40
C HIS A 55 9.09 -9.78 -7.62
N ALA A 56 9.18 -8.54 -8.11
CA ALA A 56 8.02 -7.70 -8.40
C ALA A 56 7.00 -8.41 -9.31
N ALA A 57 7.46 -9.04 -10.39
CA ALA A 57 6.65 -9.87 -11.27
C ALA A 57 5.91 -11.02 -10.57
N ASP A 58 6.52 -11.67 -9.58
CA ASP A 58 5.86 -12.75 -8.82
C ASP A 58 4.76 -12.18 -7.89
N ILE A 59 5.02 -11.02 -7.29
CA ILE A 59 4.03 -10.31 -6.48
C ILE A 59 2.85 -9.87 -7.36
N ALA A 60 3.14 -9.32 -8.55
CA ALA A 60 2.13 -8.95 -9.54
C ALA A 60 1.25 -10.15 -9.91
N TYR A 61 1.86 -11.30 -10.22
CA TYR A 61 1.14 -12.54 -10.52
C TYR A 61 0.19 -12.96 -9.39
N VAL A 62 0.65 -12.86 -8.13
CA VAL A 62 -0.19 -13.15 -6.96
C VAL A 62 -1.37 -12.18 -6.87
N LEU A 63 -1.14 -10.87 -7.05
CA LEU A 63 -2.19 -9.86 -6.98
C LEU A 63 -3.26 -10.05 -8.07
N GLU A 64 -2.85 -10.46 -9.27
CA GLU A 64 -3.76 -10.75 -10.39
C GLU A 64 -4.62 -11.98 -10.16
N ALA A 65 -4.08 -13.00 -9.49
CA ALA A 65 -4.80 -14.23 -9.16
C ALA A 65 -5.85 -14.04 -8.06
N LEU A 66 -5.77 -12.95 -7.29
CA LEU A 66 -6.64 -12.71 -6.13
C LEU A 66 -7.92 -11.92 -6.48
N PRO A 67 -9.04 -12.25 -5.80
CA PRO A 67 -10.24 -11.41 -5.81
C PRO A 67 -9.95 -9.99 -5.28
N PRO A 68 -10.73 -8.98 -5.68
CA PRO A 68 -10.50 -7.58 -5.30
C PRO A 68 -10.35 -7.34 -3.79
N ASP A 69 -11.19 -7.99 -2.97
CA ASP A 69 -11.18 -7.82 -1.51
C ASP A 69 -9.88 -8.34 -0.86
N GLU A 70 -9.38 -9.49 -1.35
CA GLU A 70 -8.14 -10.11 -0.86
C GLU A 70 -6.90 -9.40 -1.42
N ARG A 71 -6.96 -8.95 -2.67
CA ARG A 71 -5.86 -8.23 -3.34
C ARG A 71 -5.43 -7.01 -2.55
N ARG A 72 -6.39 -6.22 -2.03
CA ARG A 72 -6.08 -5.03 -1.23
C ARG A 72 -5.29 -5.38 0.03
N LEU A 73 -5.67 -6.45 0.74
CA LEU A 73 -4.98 -6.89 1.94
C LEU A 73 -3.52 -7.31 1.63
N VAL A 74 -3.31 -7.97 0.49
CA VAL A 74 -1.98 -8.38 0.03
C VAL A 74 -1.17 -7.15 -0.40
N TRP A 75 -1.79 -6.20 -1.11
CA TRP A 75 -1.16 -4.93 -1.51
C TRP A 75 -0.67 -4.11 -0.32
N ASP A 76 -1.49 -3.97 0.73
CA ASP A 76 -1.12 -3.28 1.98
C ASP A 76 0.03 -4.00 2.76
N SER A 77 0.37 -5.22 2.32
CA SER A 77 1.49 -6.02 2.84
C SER A 77 2.73 -5.98 1.95
N VAL A 78 2.65 -5.37 0.76
CA VAL A 78 3.81 -5.16 -0.12
C VAL A 78 4.72 -4.07 0.47
N LYS A 79 6.02 -4.27 0.32
CA LYS A 79 7.04 -3.33 0.77
C LYS A 79 7.03 -2.07 -0.11
N ARG A 80 7.21 -0.92 0.52
CA ARG A 80 7.20 0.39 -0.17
C ARG A 80 8.39 0.58 -1.11
N GLU A 81 9.43 -0.22 -0.96
CA GLU A 81 10.61 -0.18 -1.82
C GLU A 81 10.39 -0.91 -3.15
N VAL A 82 9.33 -1.72 -3.28
CA VAL A 82 9.08 -2.53 -4.49
C VAL A 82 7.69 -2.29 -5.08
N ASP A 83 6.87 -1.43 -4.46
CA ASP A 83 5.50 -1.16 -4.91
C ASP A 83 5.47 -0.52 -6.31
N GLY A 84 6.38 0.41 -6.62
CA GLY A 84 6.58 0.98 -7.95
C GLY A 84 6.88 -0.10 -9.01
N ALA A 85 7.85 -0.98 -8.73
CA ALA A 85 8.20 -2.08 -9.62
C ALA A 85 7.03 -3.06 -9.81
N VAL A 86 6.25 -3.33 -8.75
CA VAL A 86 5.06 -4.17 -8.86
C VAL A 86 3.98 -3.51 -9.71
N LEU A 87 3.80 -2.18 -9.61
CA LEU A 87 2.86 -1.43 -10.47
C LEU A 87 3.22 -1.58 -11.95
N LEU A 88 4.50 -1.64 -12.31
CA LEU A 88 4.97 -1.85 -13.69
C LEU A 88 4.63 -3.25 -14.22
N GLU A 89 4.61 -4.25 -13.36
CA GLU A 89 4.46 -5.66 -13.73
C GLU A 89 3.00 -6.14 -13.77
N VAL A 90 2.10 -5.49 -13.03
CA VAL A 90 0.67 -5.85 -13.05
C VAL A 90 -0.02 -5.41 -14.34
N SER A 91 -1.01 -6.19 -14.77
CA SER A 91 -1.91 -5.83 -15.85
C SER A 91 -2.63 -4.52 -15.58
N GLU A 92 -2.92 -3.79 -16.66
CA GLU A 92 -3.58 -2.48 -16.65
C GLU A 92 -4.85 -2.42 -15.76
N PRO A 93 -5.80 -3.37 -15.80
CA PRO A 93 -7.00 -3.30 -14.94
C PRO A 93 -6.68 -3.45 -13.46
N VAL A 94 -5.62 -4.19 -13.12
CA VAL A 94 -5.17 -4.34 -11.73
C VAL A 94 -4.42 -3.10 -11.29
N ARG A 95 -3.57 -2.54 -12.16
CA ARG A 95 -2.84 -1.30 -11.94
C ARG A 95 -3.79 -0.15 -11.62
N GLU A 96 -4.80 0.07 -12.45
CA GLU A 96 -5.82 1.11 -12.23
C GLU A 96 -6.49 0.96 -10.86
N ALA A 97 -6.93 -0.27 -10.54
CA ALA A 97 -7.58 -0.54 -9.26
C ALA A 97 -6.65 -0.30 -8.05
N LEU A 98 -5.34 -0.59 -8.18
CA LEU A 98 -4.36 -0.30 -7.15
C LEU A 98 -4.12 1.20 -7.02
N ILE A 99 -3.91 1.91 -8.13
CA ILE A 99 -3.69 3.37 -8.16
C ILE A 99 -4.89 4.10 -7.52
N ASP A 100 -6.12 3.73 -7.87
CA ASP A 100 -7.35 4.30 -7.29
C ASP A 100 -7.48 4.08 -5.78
N SER A 101 -6.85 3.03 -5.26
CA SER A 101 -6.87 2.71 -3.82
C SER A 101 -5.80 3.44 -3.02
N MET A 102 -4.80 4.04 -3.68
CA MET A 102 -3.65 4.69 -3.07
C MET A 102 -3.89 6.19 -2.88
N THR A 103 -3.28 6.76 -1.85
CA THR A 103 -3.22 8.20 -1.69
C THR A 103 -2.16 8.81 -2.60
N GLU A 104 -2.29 10.10 -2.92
CA GLU A 104 -1.32 10.82 -3.73
C GLU A 104 0.12 10.73 -3.17
N ALA A 105 0.26 10.77 -1.84
CA ALA A 105 1.56 10.64 -1.19
C ALA A 105 2.17 9.22 -1.35
N GLU A 106 1.33 8.20 -1.45
CA GLU A 106 1.77 6.83 -1.68
C GLU A 106 2.21 6.63 -3.12
N LEU A 107 1.45 7.17 -4.07
CA LEU A 107 1.81 7.14 -5.49
C LEU A 107 3.14 7.87 -5.74
N VAL A 108 3.32 9.07 -5.19
CA VAL A 108 4.61 9.79 -5.31
C VAL A 108 5.74 8.95 -4.73
N ALA A 109 5.54 8.35 -3.55
CA ALA A 109 6.56 7.53 -2.91
C ALA A 109 6.90 6.24 -3.67
N ALA A 110 5.94 5.65 -4.38
CA ALA A 110 6.15 4.44 -5.19
C ALA A 110 6.88 4.75 -6.50
N VAL A 111 6.65 5.93 -7.08
CA VAL A 111 7.13 6.28 -8.43
C VAL A 111 8.45 7.06 -8.39
N LYS A 112 8.76 7.78 -7.30
CA LYS A 112 9.96 8.63 -7.20
C LYS A 112 11.30 7.87 -7.31
N ASP A 113 11.32 6.59 -6.97
CA ASP A 113 12.54 5.77 -6.92
C ASP A 113 12.68 4.93 -8.21
N LEU A 114 11.77 5.11 -9.17
CA LEU A 114 11.81 4.47 -10.49
C LEU A 114 12.64 5.30 -11.48
N ASP A 115 13.14 4.62 -12.51
CA ASP A 115 13.88 5.23 -13.59
C ASP A 115 12.97 6.04 -14.53
N ALA A 116 13.57 6.92 -15.33
CA ALA A 116 12.82 7.91 -16.11
C ALA A 116 11.89 7.27 -17.18
N ASP A 117 12.26 6.12 -17.73
CA ASP A 117 11.45 5.32 -18.65
C ASP A 117 10.32 4.59 -17.92
N ASP A 118 10.59 3.97 -16.77
CA ASP A 118 9.57 3.34 -15.93
C ASP A 118 8.50 4.36 -15.46
N VAL A 119 8.93 5.56 -15.07
CA VAL A 119 8.01 6.66 -14.75
C VAL A 119 7.17 7.04 -15.97
N ALA A 120 7.75 7.03 -17.18
CA ALA A 120 7.02 7.32 -18.41
C ALA A 120 5.94 6.26 -18.68
N ASP A 121 6.26 4.98 -18.46
CA ASP A 121 5.31 3.86 -18.61
C ASP A 121 4.14 3.95 -17.62
N LEU A 122 4.35 4.52 -16.43
CA LEU A 122 3.26 4.75 -15.46
C LEU A 122 2.53 6.09 -15.68
N ALA A 123 3.13 7.05 -16.37
CA ALA A 123 2.66 8.43 -16.40
C ALA A 123 1.22 8.58 -16.92
N GLU A 124 0.80 7.73 -17.86
CA GLU A 124 -0.56 7.76 -18.41
C GLU A 124 -1.65 7.29 -17.43
N HIS A 125 -1.28 6.44 -16.47
CA HIS A 125 -2.19 5.89 -15.46
C HIS A 125 -2.22 6.71 -14.17
N LEU A 126 -1.23 7.58 -13.97
CA LEU A 126 -1.08 8.36 -12.75
C LEU A 126 -1.88 9.67 -12.81
N PRO A 127 -2.41 10.15 -11.66
CA PRO A 127 -2.99 11.49 -11.59
C PRO A 127 -1.98 12.57 -12.02
N PRO A 128 -2.37 13.60 -12.78
CA PRO A 128 -1.44 14.63 -13.26
C PRO A 128 -0.65 15.34 -12.15
N ALA A 129 -1.26 15.48 -10.96
CA ALA A 129 -0.60 16.07 -9.79
C ALA A 129 0.57 15.20 -9.26
N VAL A 130 0.45 13.87 -9.35
CA VAL A 130 1.54 12.95 -8.98
C VAL A 130 2.69 13.10 -9.97
N VAL A 131 2.39 13.09 -11.28
CA VAL A 131 3.40 13.22 -12.34
C VAL A 131 4.15 14.56 -12.25
N GLU A 132 3.45 15.64 -11.91
CA GLU A 132 4.07 16.96 -11.66
C GLU A 132 5.01 16.92 -10.44
N LYS A 133 4.57 16.31 -9.33
CA LYS A 133 5.39 16.19 -8.12
C LYS A 133 6.64 15.36 -8.34
N VAL A 134 6.52 14.20 -8.98
CA VAL A 134 7.67 13.34 -9.31
C VAL A 134 8.65 14.10 -10.19
N GLN A 135 8.17 14.80 -11.23
CA GLN A 135 9.02 15.63 -12.08
C GLN A 135 9.80 16.71 -11.31
N HIS A 136 9.27 17.23 -10.21
CA HIS A 136 9.97 18.19 -9.36
C HIS A 136 11.08 17.57 -8.51
N GLU A 137 10.97 16.28 -8.17
CA GLU A 137 11.99 15.54 -7.43
C GLU A 137 13.14 15.06 -8.32
N LEU A 138 12.88 14.82 -9.60
CA LEU A 138 13.90 14.44 -10.59
C LEU A 138 14.98 15.52 -10.78
N THR A 139 16.22 15.05 -11.00
CA THR A 139 17.33 15.88 -11.46
C THR A 139 17.02 16.47 -12.85
N PRO A 140 17.73 17.54 -13.27
CA PRO A 140 17.54 18.10 -14.61
C PRO A 140 17.77 17.09 -15.74
N GLU A 141 18.65 16.11 -15.54
CA GLU A 141 18.99 15.10 -16.54
C GLU A 141 17.91 14.01 -16.63
N GLU A 142 17.46 13.46 -15.50
CA GLU A 142 16.33 12.52 -15.44
C GLU A 142 15.03 13.16 -15.96
N ARG A 143 14.79 14.44 -15.65
CA ARG A 143 13.61 15.17 -16.19
C ARG A 143 13.66 15.31 -17.71
N GLU A 144 14.85 15.45 -18.30
CA GLU A 144 15.01 15.47 -19.75
C GLU A 144 14.76 14.09 -20.36
N GLN A 145 15.26 13.04 -19.72
CA GLN A 145 15.02 11.65 -20.12
C GLN A 145 13.53 11.32 -20.08
N LEU A 146 12.84 11.62 -18.98
CA LEU A 146 11.39 11.42 -18.84
C LEU A 146 10.62 12.17 -19.93
N ARG A 147 10.94 13.45 -20.19
CA ARG A 147 10.29 14.21 -21.27
C ARG A 147 10.54 13.58 -22.64
N THR A 148 11.74 13.06 -22.85
CA THR A 148 12.12 12.38 -24.09
C THR A 148 11.32 11.10 -24.26
N ALA A 149 11.24 10.25 -23.22
CA ALA A 149 10.43 9.04 -23.20
C ALA A 149 8.96 9.33 -23.51
N MET A 150 8.35 10.27 -22.79
CA MET A 150 6.95 10.67 -22.99
C MET A 150 6.67 11.35 -24.35
N SER A 151 7.70 11.76 -25.08
CA SER A 151 7.54 12.37 -26.41
C SER A 151 7.47 11.35 -27.53
N TYR A 152 7.89 10.11 -27.27
CA TYR A 152 7.87 9.05 -28.25
C TYR A 152 6.47 8.43 -28.38
N PRO A 153 6.04 8.03 -29.58
CA PRO A 153 4.83 7.24 -29.74
C PRO A 153 5.01 5.84 -29.13
N ASP A 154 3.97 5.31 -28.49
CA ASP A 154 3.97 4.03 -27.76
C ASP A 154 4.49 2.84 -28.60
N ASP A 155 4.16 2.81 -29.90
CA ASP A 155 4.59 1.76 -30.83
C ASP A 155 6.02 1.93 -31.35
N SER A 156 6.79 2.90 -30.84
CA SER A 156 8.15 3.19 -31.27
C SER A 156 9.21 2.54 -30.37
N VAL A 157 10.42 2.39 -30.90
CA VAL A 157 11.57 1.92 -30.10
C VAL A 157 11.90 2.90 -28.98
N GLY A 158 11.69 4.19 -29.19
CA GLY A 158 11.98 5.22 -28.19
C GLY A 158 11.07 5.15 -26.96
N ALA A 159 9.83 4.69 -27.12
CA ALA A 159 8.91 4.49 -26.00
C ALA A 159 9.29 3.28 -25.11
N ARG A 160 10.19 2.40 -25.58
CA ARG A 160 10.72 1.27 -24.80
C ARG A 160 12.21 1.41 -24.51
N MET A 161 12.75 2.62 -24.64
CA MET A 161 14.18 2.86 -24.51
C MET A 161 14.53 3.13 -23.05
N ASP A 162 15.35 2.24 -22.50
CA ASP A 162 16.04 2.44 -21.23
C ASP A 162 17.20 3.44 -21.41
N PHE A 163 17.32 4.38 -20.47
CA PHE A 163 18.38 5.40 -20.45
C PHE A 163 19.62 4.97 -19.65
N GLU A 164 19.55 3.88 -18.89
CA GLU A 164 20.63 3.31 -18.08
C GLU A 164 21.57 2.43 -18.93
N PHE A 165 22.36 3.06 -19.80
CA PHE A 165 23.32 2.34 -20.62
C PHE A 165 24.76 2.80 -20.42
N VAL A 166 25.67 1.82 -20.42
CA VAL A 166 27.11 2.06 -20.30
C VAL A 166 27.71 2.34 -21.67
N ARG A 167 28.30 3.53 -21.84
CA ARG A 167 29.07 3.90 -23.03
C ARG A 167 30.56 3.79 -22.79
N VAL A 168 31.26 3.12 -23.70
CA VAL A 168 32.74 3.03 -23.70
C VAL A 168 33.30 3.53 -25.04
N ARG A 169 34.51 4.08 -25.01
CA ARG A 169 35.21 4.51 -26.24
C ARG A 169 35.92 3.33 -26.89
N GLU A 170 36.03 3.37 -28.21
CA GLU A 170 36.66 2.30 -29.01
C GLU A 170 38.15 2.07 -28.71
N ASP A 171 38.83 3.08 -28.16
CA ASP A 171 40.26 3.07 -27.83
C ASP A 171 40.56 2.53 -26.42
N VAL A 172 39.54 2.08 -25.67
CA VAL A 172 39.68 1.58 -24.29
C VAL A 172 39.92 0.07 -24.29
N THR A 173 40.92 -0.38 -23.50
CA THR A 173 41.22 -1.81 -23.38
C THR A 173 40.17 -2.55 -22.52
N LEU A 174 39.98 -3.85 -22.79
CA LEU A 174 39.05 -4.69 -22.03
C LEU A 174 39.33 -4.70 -20.53
N GLU A 175 40.60 -4.59 -20.12
CA GLU A 175 40.98 -4.51 -18.70
C GLU A 175 40.41 -3.26 -18.02
N VAL A 176 40.44 -2.12 -18.71
CA VAL A 176 39.90 -0.86 -18.18
C VAL A 176 38.38 -0.92 -18.15
N VAL A 177 37.74 -1.47 -19.18
CA VAL A 177 36.28 -1.68 -19.19
C VAL A 177 35.84 -2.59 -18.05
N LEU A 178 36.50 -3.73 -17.84
CA LEU A 178 36.20 -4.64 -16.72
C LEU A 178 36.38 -3.96 -15.36
N ARG A 179 37.42 -3.14 -15.20
CA ARG A 179 37.63 -2.36 -13.97
C ARG A 179 36.53 -1.32 -13.76
N TYR A 180 36.06 -0.69 -14.84
CA TYR A 180 34.98 0.30 -14.80
C TYR A 180 33.64 -0.36 -14.45
N LEU A 181 33.30 -1.49 -15.08
CA LEU A 181 32.06 -2.22 -14.83
C LEU A 181 31.96 -2.74 -13.39
N ARG A 182 33.06 -3.24 -12.82
CA ARG A 182 33.12 -3.68 -11.40
C ARG A 182 32.89 -2.58 -10.37
N ARG A 183 32.73 -1.32 -10.79
CA ARG A 183 32.40 -0.21 -9.89
C ARG A 183 30.88 -0.03 -9.72
N PHE A 184 30.09 -0.71 -10.56
CA PHE A 184 28.63 -0.74 -10.51
C PHE A 184 28.08 -1.97 -9.75
N ASP A 185 28.93 -2.97 -9.46
CA ASP A 185 28.65 -4.07 -8.52
C ASP A 185 28.90 -3.63 -7.06
#